data_AF-A0A0T1XFQ9-F1
#
_entry.id   AF-A0A0T1XFQ9-F1
#
_cell.length_a   1.000
_cell.length_b   1.000
_cell.length_c   1.000
_cell.angle_alpha   90.00
_cell.angle_beta   90.00
_cell.angle_gamma   90.00
#
_symmetry.space_group_name_H-M   'P 1'
#
loop_
_entity.id
_entity.type
_entity.pdbx_description
1 polymer ?
#
loop_
_entity_poly.entity_id
_entity_poly.type
_entity_poly.pdbx_seq_one_letter_code
_entity_poly.pdbx_strand_id
1 'polypeptide(L)' 'MAAHYAWTLRYHGRQNILKVTTIAGLEKVLAILELPGLPRPDLLAERVVAAQIGSYTHCHRDDERWSLTWTTIDDPA' A
#
# COMPACT_ATOMS: atom_id res chain seq x y z
N MET A 1 5.39 10.38 17.39
CA MET A 1 4.06 9.79 17.12
C MET A 1 4.18 9.00 15.82
N ALA A 2 3.66 7.78 15.76
CA ALA A 2 3.68 7.01 14.52
C ALA A 2 2.48 7.44 13.68
N ALA A 3 2.71 7.95 12.47
CA ALA A 3 1.62 8.27 11.55
C ALA A 3 0.90 6.98 11.14
N HIS A 4 -0.43 7.02 11.16
CA HIS A 4 -1.28 5.96 10.65
C HIS A 4 -1.65 6.26 9.20
N TYR A 5 -1.87 5.22 8.42
CA TYR A 5 -2.24 5.34 7.02
C TYR A 5 -3.44 4.45 6.76
N ALA A 6 -4.51 5.03 6.23
CA ALA A 6 -5.58 4.26 5.62
C ALA A 6 -5.17 3.92 4.19
N TRP A 7 -5.18 2.63 3.86
CA TRP A 7 -4.85 2.19 2.51
C TRP A 7 -5.81 1.11 2.02
N THR A 8 -5.98 1.09 0.71
CA THR A 8 -6.77 0.10 -0.01
C THR A 8 -5.89 -0.54 -1.07
N LEU A 9 -5.75 -1.85 -0.99
CA LEU A 9 -5.10 -2.65 -2.02
C LEU A 9 -6.18 -3.37 -2.84
N ARG A 10 -6.17 -3.12 -4.15
CA ARG A 10 -7.03 -3.80 -5.12
C ARG A 10 -6.16 -4.73 -5.94
N TYR A 11 -6.57 -5.98 -6.07
CA TYR A 11 -5.90 -6.97 -6.89
C TYR A 11 -6.95 -7.61 -7.80
N HIS A 12 -6.67 -7.71 -9.11
CA HIS A 12 -7.64 -8.22 -10.06
C HIS A 12 -8.11 -9.64 -9.67
N GLY A 13 -9.43 -9.85 -9.64
CA GLY A 13 -10.02 -11.14 -9.25
C GLY A 13 -9.98 -11.47 -7.75
N ARG A 14 -9.56 -10.55 -6.87
CA ARG A 14 -9.57 -10.74 -5.41
C ARG A 14 -10.41 -9.66 -4.71
N GLN A 15 -10.82 -9.94 -3.48
CA GLN A 15 -11.45 -8.93 -2.63
C GLN A 15 -10.45 -7.82 -2.28
N ASN A 16 -10.94 -6.58 -2.24
CA ASN A 16 -10.13 -5.45 -1.82
C ASN A 16 -9.71 -5.61 -0.36
N ILE A 17 -8.46 -5.32 -0.07
CA ILE A 17 -7.95 -5.27 1.30
C ILE A 17 -7.98 -3.81 1.74
N LEU A 18 -8.76 -3.52 2.77
CA LEU A 18 -8.83 -2.20 3.41
C LEU A 18 -8.24 -2.32 4.81
N LYS A 19 -7.25 -1.49 5.12
CA LYS A 19 -6.63 -1.47 6.45
C LYS A 19 -6.17 -0.07 6.83
N VAL A 20 -6.12 0.16 8.14
CA VAL A 20 -5.40 1.27 8.74
C VAL A 20 -4.21 0.70 9.50
N THR A 21 -3.00 1.08 9.14
CA THR A 21 -1.77 0.59 9.78
C THR A 21 -0.72 1.68 9.84
N THR A 22 0.33 1.47 10.64
CA THR A 22 1.58 2.22 10.51
C THR A 22 2.32 1.83 9.23
N ILE A 23 3.36 2.58 8.89
CA ILE A 23 4.18 2.29 7.71
C ILE A 23 4.88 0.92 7.79
N ALA A 24 5.41 0.56 8.96
CA ALA A 24 6.01 -0.74 9.20
C ALA A 24 4.98 -1.88 9.09
N GLY A 25 3.72 -1.61 9.42
CA GLY A 25 2.62 -2.55 9.20
C GLY A 25 2.31 -2.75 7.72
N LEU A 26 2.31 -1.67 6.93
CA LEU A 26 2.10 -1.74 5.48
C LEU A 26 3.22 -2.53 4.80
N GLU A 27 4.49 -2.24 5.12
CA GLU A 27 5.66 -2.95 4.56
C GLU A 27 5.57 -4.46 4.81
N LYS A 28 5.25 -4.88 6.04
CA LYS A 28 5.05 -6.29 6.38
C LYS A 28 3.94 -6.94 5.57
N VAL A 29 2.81 -6.24 5.38
CA VAL A 29 1.70 -6.78 4.57
C VAL A 29 2.12 -6.92 3.11
N LEU A 30 2.79 -5.92 2.54
CA LEU A 30 3.29 -5.97 1.17
C LEU A 30 4.29 -7.12 0.97
N ALA A 31 5.16 -7.38 1.97
CA ALA A 31 6.08 -8.51 1.96
C ALA A 31 5.37 -9.87 2.01
N ILE A 32 4.31 -10.01 2.82
CA ILE A 32 3.51 -11.25 2.91
C ILE A 32 2.72 -11.50 1.62
N LEU A 33 2.24 -10.44 0.97
CA LEU A 33 1.42 -10.57 -0.24
C LEU A 33 2.25 -10.90 -1.49
N GLU A 34 3.57 -10.72 -1.44
CA GLU A 34 4.51 -10.98 -2.54
C GLU A 34 3.98 -10.45 -3.89
N LEU A 35 3.59 -9.18 -3.91
CA LEU A 35 2.90 -8.59 -5.06
C LEU A 35 3.78 -8.66 -6.33
N PRO A 36 3.23 -9.11 -7.46
CA PRO A 36 3.97 -9.22 -8.71
C PRO A 36 4.47 -7.86 -9.15
N GLY A 37 5.74 -7.81 -9.58
CA GLY A 37 6.39 -6.58 -10.01
C GLY A 37 6.72 -5.58 -8.90
N LEU A 38 6.54 -5.94 -7.61
CA LEU A 38 7.05 -5.19 -6.47
C LEU A 38 8.33 -5.85 -5.93
N PRO A 39 9.52 -5.51 -6.46
CA PRO A 39 10.77 -6.14 -6.02
C PRO A 39 11.16 -5.72 -4.59
N ARG A 40 10.61 -4.61 -4.09
CA ARG A 40 10.99 -3.98 -2.82
C ARG A 40 9.80 -3.32 -2.12
N PRO A 41 9.22 -3.95 -1.08
CA PRO A 41 8.13 -3.40 -0.28
C PRO A 41 8.46 -2.05 0.39
N ASP A 42 9.72 -1.89 0.79
CA ASP A 42 10.30 -0.67 1.38
C ASP A 42 10.14 0.55 0.47
N LEU A 43 10.39 0.41 -0.83
CA LEU A 43 10.24 1.52 -1.78
C LEU A 43 8.78 2.02 -1.88
N LEU A 44 7.81 1.11 -1.83
CA LEU A 44 6.40 1.52 -1.88
C LEU A 44 5.98 2.17 -0.56
N ALA A 45 6.51 1.69 0.56
CA ALA A 45 6.33 2.33 1.86
C ALA A 45 6.94 3.74 1.90
N GLU A 46 8.15 3.95 1.37
CA GLU A 46 8.76 5.28 1.25
C GLU A 46 7.88 6.26 0.45
N ARG A 47 7.28 5.80 -0.66
CA ARG A 47 6.34 6.62 -1.44
C ARG A 47 5.08 6.99 -0.66
N VAL A 48 4.62 6.09 0.23
CA VAL A 48 3.48 6.34 1.12
C VAL A 48 3.83 7.40 2.16
N VAL A 49 5.04 7.35 2.73
CA VAL A 49 5.52 8.36 3.68
C VAL A 49 5.71 9.72 3.01
N ALA A 50 6.22 9.74 1.78
CA ALA A 50 6.52 10.97 1.05
C ALA A 50 5.26 11.76 0.62
N ALA A 51 4.10 11.10 0.54
CA ALA A 51 2.87 11.72 0.05
C ALA A 51 1.70 11.48 1.00
N GLN A 52 1.11 12.57 1.52
CA GLN A 52 -0.04 12.49 2.41
C GLN A 52 -1.21 11.70 1.80
N ILE A 53 -1.41 11.81 0.48
CA ILE A 53 -2.40 11.04 -0.28
C ILE A 53 -1.70 10.55 -1.55
N GLY A 54 -1.96 9.31 -1.95
CA GLY A 54 -1.36 8.79 -3.17
C GLY A 54 -1.99 7.53 -3.71
N SER A 55 -1.57 7.19 -4.92
CA SER A 55 -1.88 5.92 -5.56
C SER A 55 -0.68 5.36 -6.31
N TYR A 56 -0.61 4.04 -6.36
CA TYR A 56 0.34 3.29 -7.16
C TYR A 56 -0.43 2.20 -7.88
N THR A 57 -0.19 2.04 -9.18
CA THR A 57 -0.81 0.99 -9.98
C THR A 57 0.27 0.23 -10.71
N HIS A 58 0.26 -1.09 -10.56
CA HIS A 58 1.06 -2.01 -11.34
C HIS A 58 0.16 -2.62 -12.43
N CYS A 59 0.54 -2.47 -13.70
CA CYS A 59 -0.29 -2.86 -14.85
C CYS A 59 0.46 -3.68 -15.92
N HIS A 60 1.43 -4.51 -15.52
CA HIS A 60 2.29 -5.22 -16.47
C HIS A 60 1.56 -6.30 -17.30
N ARG A 61 0.60 -7.00 -16.70
CA ARG A 61 -0.27 -7.99 -17.37
C ARG A 61 -1.66 -7.99 -16.72
N ASP A 62 -2.73 -8.29 -17.46
CA ASP A 62 -4.12 -8.14 -16.96
C ASP A 62 -4.38 -8.96 -15.68
N ASP A 63 -3.87 -10.19 -15.59
CA ASP A 63 -4.07 -11.08 -14.43
C ASP A 63 -3.20 -10.72 -13.21
N GLU A 64 -2.23 -9.83 -13.39
CA GLU A 64 -1.28 -9.40 -12.35
C GLU A 64 -1.49 -7.93 -11.98
N ARG A 65 -2.59 -7.32 -12.45
CA ARG A 65 -2.89 -5.91 -12.19
C ARG A 65 -3.32 -5.72 -10.73
N TRP A 66 -2.62 -4.82 -10.06
CA TRP A 66 -2.99 -4.38 -8.73
C TRP A 66 -2.75 -2.89 -8.54
N SER A 67 -3.48 -2.30 -7.60
CA SER A 67 -3.29 -0.90 -7.21
C SER A 67 -3.38 -0.73 -5.71
N LEU A 68 -2.54 0.16 -5.19
CA LEU A 68 -2.54 0.60 -3.81
C LEU A 68 -2.90 2.08 -3.78
N THR A 69 -3.91 2.45 -3.02
CA THR A 69 -4.26 3.85 -2.73
C THR A 69 -4.13 4.08 -1.24
N TRP A 70 -3.61 5.24 -0.82
CA TRP A 70 -3.43 5.56 0.59
C TRP A 70 -3.74 7.02 0.91
N THR A 71 -4.09 7.23 2.17
CA THR A 71 -4.25 8.52 2.82
C THR A 71 -3.63 8.46 4.21
N THR A 72 -2.82 9.45 4.54
CA THR A 72 -2.25 9.65 5.87
C THR A 72 -3.36 10.10 6.80
N ILE A 73 -3.47 9.41 7.91
CA ILE A 73 -4.29 9.79 9.05
C ILE A 73 -3.30 10.33 10.06
N ASP A 74 -3.18 11.65 10.12
CA ASP A 74 -2.52 12.29 11.25
C ASP A 74 -3.26 11.86 12.51
N ASP A 75 -2.55 11.27 13.46
CA ASP A 75 -3.10 10.99 14.78
C ASP A 75 -3.36 12.35 15.43
N PRO A 76 -4.61 12.74 15.74
CA PRO A 76 -4.85 14.00 16.42
C PRO A 76 -4.12 13.96 17.76
N ALA A 77 -3.21 14.92 17.94
CA ALA A 77 -2.41 15.12 19.15
C ALA A 77 -3.28 15.32 20.39
#